data_AF-A0A973RX11-F1
#
_entry.id   AF-A0A973RX11-F1
#
_cell.length_a   1.000
_cell.length_b   1.000
_cell.length_c   1.000
_cell.angle_alpha   90.00
_cell.angle_beta   90.00
_cell.angle_gamma   90.00
#
_symmetry.space_group_name_H-M   'P 1'
#
loop_
_entity.id
_entity.type
_entity.pdbx_description
1 polymer ?
#
loop_
_entity_poly.entity_id
_entity_poly.type
_entity_poly.pdbx_seq_one_letter_code
_entity_poly.pdbx_strand_id
1 'polypeptide(L)' 'TDERRYLSRLLSDVRALNKNGESIRAAADKAAAEERPRWEMFGEYNARNATAAFSEIEWE' A
#
# COMPACT_ATOMS: atom_id res chain seq x y z
N THR A 1 12.27 -4.30 -12.04
CA THR A 1 11.87 -2.89 -12.21
C THR A 1 11.49 -2.35 -10.84
N ASP A 2 11.60 -1.05 -10.64
CA ASP A 2 11.20 -0.42 -9.37
C ASP A 2 9.69 -0.54 -9.13
N GLU A 3 8.90 -0.57 -10.19
CA GLU A 3 7.46 -0.84 -10.12
C GLU A 3 7.12 -2.18 -9.45
N ARG A 4 7.76 -3.28 -9.85
CA ARG A 4 7.49 -4.60 -9.25
C ARG A 4 7.83 -4.61 -7.75
N ARG A 5 8.93 -3.95 -7.37
CA ARG A 5 9.34 -3.82 -5.96
C ARG A 5 8.28 -3.04 -5.18
N TYR A 6 7.88 -1.88 -5.70
CA TYR A 6 6.85 -1.04 -5.10
C TYR A 6 5.52 -1.80 -4.91
N LEU A 7 5.01 -2.43 -5.96
CA LEU A 7 3.74 -3.16 -5.90
C LEU A 7 3.80 -4.36 -4.94
N SER A 8 4.95 -5.06 -4.90
CA SER A 8 5.15 -6.16 -3.97
C SER A 8 5.19 -5.68 -2.52
N ARG A 9 5.85 -4.55 -2.25
CA ARG A 9 5.91 -3.96 -0.91
C ARG A 9 4.54 -3.45 -0.48
N LEU A 10 3.83 -2.75 -1.36
CA LEU A 10 2.47 -2.27 -1.14
C LEU A 10 1.54 -3.41 -0.74
N LEU A 11 1.49 -4.49 -1.53
CA LEU A 11 0.64 -5.64 -1.25
C LEU A 11 0.96 -6.29 0.11
N SER A 12 2.26 -6.44 0.42
CA SER A 12 2.71 -7.00 1.69
C SER A 12 2.26 -6.17 2.88
N ASP A 13 2.44 -4.85 2.82
CA ASP A 13 2.08 -3.95 3.90
C ASP A 13 0.57 -3.87 4.09
N VAL A 14 -0.21 -3.80 3.00
CA VAL A 14 -1.68 -3.79 3.05
C VAL A 14 -2.22 -5.07 3.69
N ARG A 15 -1.71 -6.24 3.32
CA ARG A 15 -2.11 -7.52 3.94
C ARG A 15 -1.79 -7.57 5.43
N ALA A 16 -0.62 -7.06 5.83
CA ALA A 16 -0.23 -7.00 7.24
C ALA A 16 -1.16 -6.07 8.03
N LEU A 17 -1.50 -4.90 7.48
CA LEU A 17 -2.41 -3.95 8.11
C LEU A 17 -3.83 -4.53 8.24
N ASN A 18 -4.37 -5.14 7.17
CA ASN A 18 -5.68 -5.79 7.22
C ASN A 18 -5.71 -6.91 8.29
N LYS A 19 -4.70 -7.79 8.30
CA LYS A 19 -4.59 -8.87 9.30
C LYS A 19 -4.54 -8.34 10.75
N ASN A 20 -3.99 -7.14 10.95
CA ASN A 20 -3.91 -6.49 12.24
C ASN A 20 -5.19 -5.72 12.63
N GLY A 21 -6.24 -5.75 11.78
CA GLY A 21 -7.49 -5.01 12.01
C GLY A 21 -7.33 -3.49 11.87
N GLU A 22 -6.29 -3.03 11.19
CA GLU A 22 -6.07 -1.61 10.93
C GLU A 22 -7.05 -1.09 9.87
N SER A 23 -7.39 0.20 9.94
CA SER A 23 -8.33 0.81 9.00
C SER A 23 -7.74 1.02 7.60
N ILE A 24 -8.62 1.16 6.60
CA ILE A 24 -8.26 1.58 5.25
C ILE A 24 -7.47 2.91 5.22
N ARG A 25 -7.75 3.82 6.17
CA ARG A 25 -6.97 5.06 6.32
C ARG A 25 -5.55 4.79 6.77
N ALA A 26 -5.35 3.86 7.70
CA ALA A 26 -4.01 3.45 8.11
C ALA A 26 -3.24 2.82 6.95
N ALA A 27 -3.91 2.08 6.05
CA ALA A 27 -3.29 1.60 4.81
C ALA A 27 -2.85 2.74 3.89
N ALA A 28 -3.71 3.73 3.66
CA ALA A 28 -3.36 4.91 2.85
C ALA A 28 -2.17 5.70 3.42
N ASP A 29 -2.06 5.79 4.75
CA ASP A 29 -1.02 6.56 5.43
C ASP A 29 0.31 5.80 5.60
N LYS A 30 0.26 4.46 5.80
CA LYS A 30 1.43 3.66 6.22
C LYS A 30 2.00 2.74 5.15
N ALA A 31 1.18 2.25 4.21
CA ALA A 31 1.62 1.20 3.29
C ALA A 31 2.69 1.70 2.32
N ALA A 32 3.70 0.86 2.05
CA ALA A 32 4.84 1.13 1.19
C ALA A 32 5.67 2.37 1.55
N ALA A 33 5.60 2.88 2.80
CA ALA A 33 6.31 4.09 3.21
C ALA A 33 7.83 4.08 2.89
N GLU A 34 8.46 2.90 2.93
CA GLU A 34 9.89 2.71 2.60
C GLU A 34 10.23 2.93 1.11
N GLU A 35 9.23 2.91 0.22
CA GLU A 35 9.39 3.13 -1.23
C GLU A 35 9.28 4.61 -1.61
N ARG A 36 8.89 5.49 -0.67
CA ARG A 36 8.79 6.94 -0.89
C ARG A 36 10.00 7.60 -1.56
N PRO A 37 11.26 7.29 -1.22
CA PRO A 37 12.43 7.91 -1.88
C PRO A 37 12.76 7.29 -3.25
N ARG A 38 12.07 6.22 -3.67
CA ARG A 38 12.41 5.43 -4.87
C ARG A 38 11.32 5.44 -5.94
N TRP A 39 10.08 5.75 -5.56
CA TRP A 39 8.96 5.75 -6.48
C TRP A 39 8.58 7.17 -6.89
N GLU A 40 8.78 7.48 -8.17
CA GLU A 40 8.71 8.83 -8.76
C GLU A 40 7.36 9.54 -8.52
N MET A 41 6.29 8.79 -8.28
CA MET A 41 4.94 9.33 -8.05
C MET A 41 4.33 8.89 -6.71
N PHE A 42 5.16 8.57 -5.72
CA PHE A 42 4.70 8.09 -4.42
C PHE A 42 3.71 9.05 -3.74
N GLY A 43 4.04 10.34 -3.71
CA GLY A 43 3.21 11.35 -3.03
C GLY A 43 1.81 11.49 -3.63
N GLU A 44 1.65 11.25 -4.93
CA GLU A 44 0.39 11.44 -5.63
C GLU A 44 -0.47 10.17 -5.67
N TYR A 45 0.16 8.99 -5.77
CA TYR A 45 -0.54 7.74 -6.06
C TYR A 45 -0.57 6.73 -4.92
N ASN A 46 0.38 6.76 -3.99
CA ASN A 46 0.50 5.68 -3.00
C ASN A 46 -0.76 5.48 -2.16
N ALA A 47 -1.34 6.57 -1.66
CA ALA A 47 -2.56 6.52 -0.85
C ALA A 47 -3.74 5.89 -1.60
N ARG A 48 -3.90 6.22 -2.89
CA ARG A 48 -4.95 5.66 -3.75
C ARG A 48 -4.71 4.18 -4.03
N ASN A 49 -3.48 3.83 -4.35
CA ASN A 49 -3.07 2.45 -4.60
C ASN A 49 -3.26 1.58 -3.35
N ALA A 50 -2.92 2.09 -2.17
CA ALA A 50 -3.12 1.41 -0.90
C ALA A 50 -4.60 1.23 -0.56
N THR A 51 -5.42 2.25 -0.79
CA THR A 51 -6.89 2.18 -0.59
C THR A 51 -7.49 1.12 -1.49
N ALA A 52 -7.15 1.14 -2.79
CA ALA A 52 -7.65 0.15 -3.75
C ALA A 52 -7.23 -1.27 -3.35
N ALA A 53 -5.94 -1.50 -3.06
CA ALA A 53 -5.46 -2.81 -2.64
C ALA A 53 -6.11 -3.31 -1.34
N PHE A 54 -6.35 -2.41 -0.38
CA PHE A 54 -7.01 -2.76 0.89
C PHE A 54 -8.44 -3.21 0.64
N SER A 55 -9.21 -2.44 -0.14
CA SER A 55 -10.57 -2.79 -0.50
C SER A 55 -10.64 -4.15 -1.18
N GLU A 56 -9.77 -4.45 -2.16
CA GLU A 56 -9.78 -5.76 -2.87
C GLU A 56 -9.56 -6.95 -1.91
N ILE A 57 -8.66 -6.81 -0.93
CA ILE A 57 -8.37 -7.89 0.03
C ILE A 57 -9.51 -8.13 1.02
N GLU A 58 -10.33 -7.12 1.32
CA GLU A 58 -11.50 -7.31 2.19
C GLU A 58 -12.59 -8.20 1.54
N TRP A 59 -12.53 -8.42 0.22
CA TRP A 59 -13.46 -9.27 -0.52
C TRP A 59 -12.89 -10.67 -0.87
N GLU A 60 -11.67 -11.00 -0.44
CA GLU A 60 -11.06 -12.35 -0.55
C GLU A 60 -11.39 -13.24 0.65
#